data_AF-A0A836JLT9-F1
#
_entry.id   AF-A0A836JLT9-F1
#
_cell.length_a   1.000
_cell.length_b   1.000
_cell.length_c   1.000
_cell.angle_alpha   90.00
_cell.angle_beta   90.00
_cell.angle_gamma   90.00
#
_symmetry.space_group_name_H-M   'P 1'
#
loop_
_entity.id
_entity.type
_entity.pdbx_description
1 polymer ?
#
loop_
_entity_poly.entity_id
_entity_poly.type
_entity_poly.pdbx_seq_one_letter_code
_entity_poly.pdbx_strand_id
1 'polypeptide(L)'
;MEDVIQTTEYDSARDDDSLYVASKCWKRLMDAAIKTGYREGIQDGADSVLQEGFDIGYKDGFETAFTLGRYKGMVATFTLEHPTDVAAVLKRARRGACQICEVESRNETSNSYEKAPFSKVLSEQREHSAEIINRLHKYLEPILKKSGIEINSTL
;
A
#
# COMPACT_ATOMS: atom_id res chain seq x y z
N MET A 1 -5.51 56.13 65.72
CA MET A 1 -4.30 55.32 65.97
C MET A 1 -4.55 54.02 65.25
N GLU A 2 -3.88 53.86 64.12
CA GLU A 2 -4.10 52.80 63.12
C GLU A 2 -3.44 51.50 63.60
N ASP A 3 -4.20 50.40 63.61
CA ASP A 3 -3.64 49.07 63.86
C ASP A 3 -3.59 48.27 62.55
N VAL A 4 -2.39 48.36 61.96
CA VAL A 4 -1.59 47.34 61.28
C VAL A 4 -2.33 46.16 60.64
N ILE A 5 -2.34 46.17 59.31
CA ILE A 5 -2.66 45.05 58.44
C ILE A 5 -1.70 43.88 58.73
N GLN A 6 -2.25 42.75 59.13
CA GLN A 6 -1.54 41.50 59.36
C GLN A 6 -1.37 40.76 58.01
N THR A 7 -0.35 41.13 57.23
CA THR A 7 0.02 40.43 56.00
C THR A 7 0.95 39.25 56.28
N THR A 8 0.39 38.04 56.13
CA THR A 8 0.97 36.91 55.34
C THR A 8 2.45 36.56 55.56
N GLU A 9 2.74 35.71 56.55
CA GLU A 9 4.01 34.94 56.61
C GLU A 9 3.80 33.42 56.67
N TYR A 10 2.55 32.91 56.66
CA TYR A 10 2.26 31.48 56.83
C TYR A 10 1.88 30.71 55.54
N ASP A 11 1.80 31.38 54.38
CA ASP A 11 1.43 30.73 53.11
C ASP A 11 2.60 30.44 52.14
N SER A 12 3.79 31.00 52.38
CA SER A 12 4.90 30.92 51.41
C SER A 12 5.51 29.52 51.26
N ALA A 13 5.50 28.68 52.30
CA ALA A 13 6.14 27.35 52.25
C ALA A 13 5.24 26.26 51.63
N ARG A 14 3.90 26.39 51.77
CA ARG A 14 2.93 25.45 51.18
C ARG A 14 2.80 25.67 49.67
N ASP A 15 2.93 26.92 49.24
CA ASP A 15 2.88 27.29 47.82
C ASP A 15 4.14 26.79 47.08
N ASP A 16 5.30 26.78 47.72
CA ASP A 16 6.55 26.25 47.15
C ASP A 16 6.49 24.71 46.91
N ASP A 17 5.98 23.94 47.88
CA ASP A 17 5.75 22.49 47.71
C ASP A 17 4.71 22.19 46.62
N SER A 18 3.65 23.00 46.54
CA SER A 18 2.62 22.89 45.49
C SER A 18 3.21 23.15 44.10
N LEU A 19 3.99 24.22 43.95
CA LEU A 19 4.69 24.57 42.70
C LEU A 19 5.74 23.51 42.32
N TYR A 20 6.44 22.93 43.29
CA TYR A 20 7.39 21.85 43.06
C TYR A 20 6.71 20.59 42.53
N VAL A 21 5.59 20.18 43.14
CA VAL A 21 4.78 19.04 42.67
C VAL A 21 4.22 19.32 41.28
N ALA A 22 3.71 20.52 41.03
CA ALA A 22 3.20 20.95 39.73
C ALA A 22 4.28 20.87 38.65
N SER A 23 5.50 21.36 38.93
CA SER A 23 6.64 21.29 38.02
C SER A 23 7.04 19.85 37.67
N LYS A 24 7.09 18.96 38.67
CA LYS A 24 7.34 17.52 38.42
C LYS A 24 6.24 16.86 37.60
N CYS A 25 4.97 17.18 37.89
CA CYS A 25 3.83 16.67 37.15
C CYS A 25 3.91 17.12 35.69
N TRP A 26 4.14 18.42 35.46
CA TRP A 26 4.35 19.00 34.14
C TRP A 26 5.47 18.30 33.39
N LYS A 27 6.65 18.11 34.02
CA LYS A 27 7.77 17.41 33.39
C LYS A 27 7.40 15.98 32.97
N ARG A 28 6.72 15.23 33.83
CA ARG A 28 6.28 13.86 33.51
C ARG A 28 5.27 13.83 32.37
N LEU A 29 4.33 14.77 32.33
CA LEU A 29 3.37 14.91 31.25
C LEU A 29 4.06 15.25 29.93
N MET A 30 5.00 16.20 29.94
CA MET A 30 5.77 16.57 28.76
C MET A 30 6.65 15.42 28.26
N ASP A 31 7.34 14.71 29.15
CA ASP A 31 8.14 13.54 28.79
C ASP A 31 7.29 12.43 28.17
N ALA A 32 6.07 12.21 28.69
CA ALA A 32 5.12 11.25 28.14
C ALA A 32 4.62 11.68 26.75
N ALA A 33 4.26 12.97 26.61
CA ALA A 33 3.79 13.53 25.35
C ALA A 33 4.87 13.44 24.25
N ILE A 34 6.14 13.75 24.57
CA ILE A 34 7.26 13.65 23.61
C ILE A 34 7.45 12.21 23.14
N LYS A 35 7.48 11.24 24.06
CA LYS A 35 7.67 9.83 23.72
C LYS A 35 6.52 9.27 22.88
N THR A 36 5.30 9.67 23.23
CA THR A 36 4.08 9.25 22.53
C THR A 36 4.06 9.85 21.13
N GLY A 37 4.21 11.16 21.01
CA GLY A 37 4.23 11.85 19.72
C GLY A 37 5.36 11.38 18.81
N TYR A 38 6.54 11.05 19.34
CA TYR A 38 7.61 10.46 18.54
C TYR A 38 7.25 9.07 18.01
N ARG A 39 6.70 8.20 18.86
CA ARG A 39 6.29 6.85 18.46
C ARG A 39 5.17 6.90 17.42
N GLU A 40 4.15 7.71 17.67
CA GLU A 40 3.02 7.90 16.76
C GLU A 40 3.49 8.50 15.44
N GLY A 41 4.32 9.54 15.46
CA GLY A 41 4.84 10.14 14.22
C GLY A 41 5.68 9.18 13.37
N ILE A 42 6.45 8.27 13.99
CA ILE A 42 7.16 7.21 13.25
C ILE A 42 6.18 6.22 12.63
N GLN A 43 5.15 5.81 13.37
CA GLN A 43 4.13 4.87 12.90
C GLN A 43 3.30 5.50 11.76
N ASP A 44 2.82 6.71 11.95
CA ASP A 44 2.04 7.46 10.95
C ASP A 44 2.84 7.67 9.66
N GLY A 45 4.13 7.97 9.78
CA GLY A 45 5.02 8.09 8.63
C GLY A 45 5.19 6.77 7.88
N ALA A 46 5.38 5.67 8.60
CA ALA A 46 5.47 4.33 7.99
C ALA A 46 4.17 3.93 7.30
N ASP A 47 3.03 4.14 7.95
CA ASP A 47 1.71 3.81 7.43
C ASP A 47 1.35 4.68 6.21
N SER A 48 1.72 5.97 6.22
CA SER A 48 1.51 6.86 5.08
C SER A 48 2.25 6.38 3.83
N VAL A 49 3.53 6.00 3.96
CA VAL A 49 4.32 5.51 2.82
C VAL A 49 3.80 4.14 2.35
N LEU A 50 3.42 3.26 3.28
CA LEU A 50 2.83 1.97 2.95
C LEU A 50 1.51 2.13 2.19
N GLN A 51 0.64 3.05 2.63
CA GLN A 51 -0.64 3.31 1.99
C GLN A 51 -0.46 3.87 0.58
N GLU A 52 0.46 4.82 0.39
CA GLU A 52 0.77 5.36 -0.95
C GLU A 52 1.22 4.24 -1.91
N GLY A 53 2.15 3.38 -1.47
CA GLY A 53 2.59 2.24 -2.27
C GLY A 53 1.46 1.23 -2.54
N PHE A 54 0.60 0.97 -1.56
CA PHE A 54 -0.56 0.10 -1.69
C PHE A 54 -1.56 0.66 -2.70
N ASP A 55 -1.89 1.95 -2.64
CA ASP A 55 -2.87 2.59 -3.52
C ASP A 55 -2.43 2.52 -4.98
N ILE A 56 -1.13 2.77 -5.24
CA ILE A 56 -0.53 2.63 -6.57
C ILE A 56 -0.64 1.17 -7.05
N GLY A 57 -0.20 0.23 -6.22
CA GLY A 57 -0.22 -1.20 -6.57
C GLY A 57 -1.63 -1.76 -6.76
N TYR A 58 -2.58 -1.30 -5.95
CA TYR A 58 -3.98 -1.70 -6.03
C TYR A 58 -4.60 -1.19 -7.32
N LYS A 59 -4.39 0.08 -7.69
CA LYS A 59 -4.91 0.65 -8.94
C LYS A 59 -4.38 -0.11 -10.16
N ASP A 60 -3.05 -0.23 -10.28
CA ASP A 60 -2.41 -0.87 -11.43
C ASP A 60 -2.74 -2.37 -11.51
N GLY A 61 -2.71 -3.05 -10.36
CA GLY A 61 -3.03 -4.46 -10.24
C GLY A 61 -4.49 -4.76 -10.54
N PHE A 62 -5.42 -3.90 -10.10
CA PHE A 62 -6.85 -4.03 -10.39
C PHE A 62 -7.13 -3.85 -11.89
N GLU A 63 -6.57 -2.81 -12.51
CA GLU A 63 -6.75 -2.55 -13.95
C GLU A 63 -6.26 -3.74 -14.79
N THR A 64 -5.08 -4.27 -14.44
CA THR A 64 -4.52 -5.46 -15.09
C THR A 64 -5.40 -6.69 -14.85
N ALA A 65 -5.73 -7.01 -13.60
CA ALA A 65 -6.53 -8.19 -13.25
C ALA A 65 -7.93 -8.15 -13.87
N PHE A 66 -8.55 -6.96 -13.92
CA PHE A 66 -9.85 -6.75 -14.55
C PHE A 66 -9.77 -7.01 -16.05
N THR A 67 -8.75 -6.48 -16.73
CA THR A 67 -8.52 -6.72 -18.16
C THR A 67 -8.30 -8.21 -18.47
N LEU A 68 -7.47 -8.90 -17.68
CA LEU A 68 -7.28 -10.35 -17.80
C LEU A 68 -8.57 -11.13 -17.51
N GLY A 69 -9.36 -10.66 -16.55
CA GLY A 69 -10.68 -11.21 -16.22
C GLY A 69 -11.66 -11.10 -17.39
N ARG A 70 -11.69 -9.97 -18.10
CA ARG A 70 -12.48 -9.78 -19.31
C ARG A 70 -12.08 -10.79 -20.39
N TYR A 71 -10.78 -10.91 -20.69
CA TYR A 71 -10.31 -11.91 -21.65
C TYR A 71 -10.71 -13.33 -21.24
N LYS A 72 -10.54 -13.68 -19.96
CA LYS A 72 -10.93 -14.99 -19.44
C LYS A 72 -12.43 -15.26 -19.61
N GLY A 73 -13.27 -14.28 -19.30
CA GLY A 73 -14.72 -14.40 -19.46
C GLY A 73 -15.13 -14.54 -20.92
N MET A 74 -14.54 -13.75 -21.81
CA MET A 74 -14.80 -13.82 -23.25
C MET A 74 -14.37 -15.16 -23.83
N VAL A 75 -13.22 -15.70 -23.43
CA VAL A 75 -12.76 -16.98 -23.99
C VAL A 75 -13.51 -18.19 -23.45
N ALA A 76 -14.11 -18.09 -22.26
CA ALA A 76 -14.86 -19.18 -21.64
C ALA A 76 -16.11 -19.59 -22.42
N THR A 77 -16.61 -18.73 -23.32
CA THR A 77 -17.71 -19.05 -24.23
C THR A 77 -17.26 -19.93 -25.40
N PHE A 78 -15.96 -20.04 -25.65
CA PHE A 78 -15.40 -20.84 -26.74
C PHE A 78 -14.75 -22.11 -26.18
N THR A 79 -15.08 -23.26 -26.78
CA THR A 79 -14.38 -24.53 -26.52
C THR A 79 -13.13 -24.62 -27.40
N LEU A 80 -12.21 -23.68 -27.22
CA LEU A 80 -10.94 -23.63 -27.96
C LEU A 80 -9.78 -23.98 -27.03
N GLU A 81 -8.93 -24.91 -27.45
CA GLU A 81 -7.66 -25.13 -26.76
C GLU A 81 -6.72 -23.96 -27.01
N HIS A 82 -6.29 -23.33 -25.93
CA HIS A 82 -5.34 -22.23 -25.97
C HIS A 82 -3.90 -22.73 -25.80
N PRO A 83 -2.91 -22.03 -26.39
CA PRO A 83 -1.50 -22.20 -26.04
C PRO A 83 -1.29 -22.22 -24.53
N THR A 84 -0.32 -23.01 -24.08
CA THR A 84 -0.05 -23.25 -22.65
C THR A 84 0.27 -21.95 -21.89
N ASP A 85 1.00 -21.03 -22.52
CA ASP A 85 1.30 -19.68 -22.01
C ASP A 85 0.02 -18.88 -21.77
N VAL A 86 -0.85 -18.80 -22.77
CA VAL A 86 -2.14 -18.08 -22.70
C VAL A 86 -3.06 -18.70 -21.64
N ALA A 87 -3.18 -20.02 -21.62
CA ALA A 87 -4.02 -20.73 -20.65
C ALA A 87 -3.52 -20.52 -19.21
N ALA A 88 -2.20 -20.49 -18.99
CA ALA A 88 -1.61 -20.24 -17.68
C ALA A 88 -1.93 -18.82 -17.17
N VAL A 89 -1.78 -17.81 -18.03
CA VAL A 89 -2.12 -16.42 -17.71
C VAL A 89 -3.60 -16.28 -17.33
N LEU A 90 -4.50 -16.82 -18.15
CA LEU A 90 -5.95 -16.74 -17.91
C LEU A 90 -6.38 -17.48 -16.63
N LYS A 91 -5.75 -18.62 -16.30
CA LYS A 91 -5.97 -19.30 -15.02
C LYS A 91 -5.60 -18.41 -13.83
N ARG A 92 -4.54 -17.61 -13.97
CA ARG A 92 -4.02 -16.71 -12.93
C ARG A 92 -4.50 -15.26 -13.06
N ALA A 93 -5.52 -14.97 -13.86
CA ALA A 93 -6.02 -13.60 -14.10
C ALA A 93 -6.23 -12.75 -12.82
N ARG A 94 -6.73 -13.36 -11.74
CA ARG A 94 -6.94 -12.70 -10.43
C ARG A 94 -5.66 -12.16 -9.77
N ARG A 95 -4.49 -12.61 -10.22
CA ARG A 95 -3.18 -12.15 -9.73
C ARG A 95 -2.65 -10.96 -10.53
N GLY A 96 -3.38 -10.47 -11.54
CA GLY A 96 -3.01 -9.25 -12.28
C GLY A 96 -1.63 -9.31 -12.93
N ALA A 97 -1.24 -10.46 -13.52
CA ALA A 97 0.10 -10.67 -14.07
C ALA A 97 1.23 -10.23 -13.11
N CYS A 98 1.14 -10.64 -11.85
CA CYS A 98 2.14 -10.33 -10.83
C CYS A 98 3.48 -11.04 -11.11
N GLN A 99 4.52 -10.26 -11.42
CA GLN A 99 5.87 -10.75 -11.74
C GLN A 99 6.53 -11.38 -10.52
N ILE A 100 6.39 -10.76 -9.34
CA ILE A 100 6.91 -11.30 -8.07
C ILE A 100 6.31 -12.69 -7.82
N CYS A 101 5.00 -12.83 -8.00
CA CYS A 101 4.29 -14.09 -7.82
C CYS A 101 4.76 -15.16 -8.81
N GLU A 102 5.18 -14.77 -10.01
CA GLU A 102 5.76 -15.69 -10.99
C GLU A 102 7.14 -16.17 -10.55
N VAL A 103 8.02 -15.27 -10.15
CA VAL A 103 9.39 -15.60 -9.69
C VAL A 103 9.36 -16.42 -8.40
N GLU A 104 8.52 -16.05 -7.44
CA GLU A 104 8.31 -16.82 -6.21
C GLU A 104 7.83 -18.25 -6.52
N SER A 105 6.95 -18.41 -7.51
CA SER A 105 6.47 -19.74 -7.92
C SER A 105 7.56 -20.61 -8.55
N ARG A 106 8.68 -20.02 -8.99
CA ARG A 106 9.85 -20.72 -9.53
C ARG A 106 10.92 -21.02 -8.47
N ASN A 107 10.72 -20.60 -7.21
CA ASN A 107 11.72 -20.67 -6.14
C ASN A 107 13.05 -19.96 -6.49
N GLU A 108 13.04 -19.04 -7.45
CA GLU A 108 14.22 -18.29 -7.87
C GLU A 108 14.40 -17.07 -6.95
N THR A 109 15.19 -17.22 -5.89
CA THR A 109 15.65 -16.15 -4.98
C THR A 109 14.56 -15.20 -4.45
N SER A 110 14.00 -15.54 -3.29
CA SER A 110 13.04 -14.74 -2.53
C SER A 110 13.52 -13.34 -2.11
N ASN A 111 14.78 -12.96 -2.40
CA ASN A 111 15.45 -11.77 -1.86
C ASN A 111 15.81 -10.70 -2.91
N SER A 112 15.44 -10.86 -4.19
CA SER A 112 15.91 -9.91 -5.24
C SER A 112 15.25 -8.53 -5.12
N TYR A 113 14.01 -8.46 -4.61
CA TYR A 113 13.21 -7.23 -4.50
C TYR A 113 13.43 -6.49 -3.19
N GLU A 114 13.93 -7.16 -2.15
CA GLU A 114 14.04 -6.63 -0.79
C GLU A 114 15.01 -5.43 -0.70
N LYS A 115 15.94 -5.33 -1.66
CA LYS A 115 16.90 -4.22 -1.79
C LYS A 115 16.66 -3.33 -3.00
N ALA A 116 15.67 -3.65 -3.84
CA ALA A 116 15.38 -2.87 -5.03
C ALA A 116 14.58 -1.61 -4.66
N PRO A 117 14.84 -0.46 -5.31
CA PRO A 117 14.02 0.73 -5.10
C PRO A 117 12.60 0.47 -5.62
N PHE A 118 11.58 0.97 -4.89
CA PHE A 118 10.17 0.79 -5.22
C PHE A 118 9.83 1.18 -6.67
N SER A 119 10.40 2.27 -7.17
CA SER A 119 10.20 2.74 -8.55
C SER A 119 10.62 1.72 -9.60
N LYS A 120 11.70 0.97 -9.34
CA LYS A 120 12.18 -0.07 -10.25
C LYS A 120 11.24 -1.28 -10.25
N VAL A 121 10.85 -1.74 -9.07
CA VAL A 121 9.88 -2.86 -8.94
C VAL A 121 8.56 -2.50 -9.63
N LEU A 122 8.09 -1.26 -9.44
CA LEU A 122 6.88 -0.77 -10.08
C LEU A 122 7.01 -0.72 -11.62
N SER A 123 8.13 -0.23 -12.15
CA SER A 123 8.33 -0.18 -13.60
C SER A 123 8.42 -1.57 -14.22
N GLU A 124 9.12 -2.51 -13.57
CA GLU A 124 9.24 -3.89 -14.04
C GLU A 124 7.87 -4.59 -14.05
N GLN A 125 7.08 -4.41 -12.98
CA GLN A 125 5.73 -4.95 -12.88
C GLN A 125 4.82 -4.39 -13.98
N ARG A 126 4.88 -3.09 -14.26
CA ARG A 126 4.10 -2.44 -15.33
C ARG A 126 4.50 -2.98 -16.70
N GLU A 127 5.79 -3.04 -16.99
CA GLU A 127 6.31 -3.57 -18.26
C GLU A 127 5.87 -5.03 -18.47
N HIS A 128 6.03 -5.88 -17.46
CA HIS A 128 5.61 -7.28 -17.49
C HIS A 128 4.09 -7.41 -17.71
N SER A 129 3.27 -6.65 -16.98
CA SER A 129 1.81 -6.68 -17.17
C SER A 129 1.39 -6.26 -18.58
N ALA A 130 2.02 -5.21 -19.13
CA ALA A 130 1.76 -4.72 -20.47
C ALA A 130 2.15 -5.75 -21.54
N GLU A 131 3.29 -6.42 -21.37
CA GLU A 131 3.73 -7.51 -22.26
C GLU A 131 2.70 -8.64 -22.30
N ILE A 132 2.24 -9.09 -21.13
CA ILE A 132 1.25 -10.16 -21.00
C ILE A 132 -0.10 -9.77 -21.62
N ILE A 133 -0.58 -8.55 -21.36
CA ILE A 133 -1.82 -8.03 -21.97
C ILE A 133 -1.67 -7.95 -23.49
N ASN A 134 -0.56 -7.43 -24.00
CA ASN A 134 -0.30 -7.32 -25.44
C ASN A 134 -0.23 -8.69 -26.11
N ARG A 135 0.40 -9.68 -25.45
CA ARG A 135 0.45 -11.07 -25.91
C ARG A 135 -0.95 -11.67 -26.02
N LEU A 136 -1.79 -11.48 -25.01
CA LEU A 136 -3.18 -11.92 -25.01
C LEU A 136 -4.00 -11.24 -26.09
N HIS A 137 -3.87 -9.92 -26.21
CA HIS A 137 -4.59 -9.13 -27.20
C HIS A 137 -4.29 -9.63 -28.62
N LYS A 138 -3.01 -9.75 -28.99
CA LYS A 138 -2.57 -10.25 -30.31
C LYS A 138 -3.13 -11.64 -30.62
N TYR A 139 -3.26 -12.50 -29.62
CA TYR A 139 -3.78 -13.86 -29.81
C TYR A 139 -5.31 -13.91 -29.87
N LEU A 140 -6.00 -13.20 -28.98
CA LEU A 140 -7.45 -13.29 -28.80
C LEU A 140 -8.25 -12.36 -29.72
N GLU A 141 -7.71 -11.21 -30.10
CA GLU A 141 -8.38 -10.25 -30.98
C GLU A 141 -8.90 -10.88 -32.30
N PRO A 142 -8.10 -11.63 -33.08
CA PRO A 142 -8.61 -12.23 -34.32
C PRO A 142 -9.65 -13.32 -34.06
N ILE A 143 -9.60 -14.00 -32.92
CA ILE A 143 -10.56 -15.04 -32.54
C ILE A 143 -11.90 -14.39 -32.21
N LEU A 144 -11.87 -13.33 -31.40
CA LEU A 144 -13.05 -12.62 -30.94
C LEU A 144 -13.75 -11.87 -32.09
N LYS A 145 -12.98 -11.24 -33.00
CA LYS A 145 -13.53 -10.62 -34.21
C LYS A 145 -14.27 -11.61 -35.10
N LYS A 146 -13.74 -12.82 -35.30
CA LYS A 146 -14.43 -13.88 -36.07
C LYS A 146 -15.77 -14.28 -35.44
N SER A 147 -15.91 -14.11 -34.14
CA SER A 147 -17.12 -14.43 -33.38
C SER A 147 -18.05 -13.23 -33.17
N GLY A 148 -17.75 -12.08 -33.79
CA GLY A 148 -18.57 -10.86 -33.67
C GLY A 148 -18.45 -10.13 -32.33
N ILE A 149 -17.41 -10.42 -31.53
CA ILE A 149 -17.15 -9.75 -30.25
C ILE A 149 -16.07 -8.69 -30.47
N GLU A 150 -16.42 -7.42 -30.29
CA GLU A 150 -15.46 -6.32 -30.31
C GLU A 150 -14.85 -6.09 -28.92
N ILE A 151 -13.52 -6.06 -28.86
CA ILE A 151 -12.79 -5.64 -27.68
C ILE A 151 -12.59 -4.14 -27.79
N ASN A 152 -13.46 -3.36 -27.13
CA ASN A 152 -13.14 -1.97 -26.86
C ASN A 152 -11.91 -1.95 -25.93
N SER A 153 -10.78 -1.49 -26.48
CA SER A 153 -9.48 -1.40 -25.80
C SER A 153 -9.46 -0.33 -24.70
N THR A 154 -10.58 0.31 -24.41
CA THR A 154 -10.66 1.39 -23.44
C THR A 154 -10.87 0.86 -22.03
N LEU A 155 -9.77 0.81 -21.29
CA LEU A 155 -9.65 1.40 -19.96
C LEU A 155 -8.48 2.39 -20.02
#